data_AF-A0A4Y9Y6G1-F1
#
_entry.id   AF-A0A4Y9Y6G1-F1
#
_cell.length_a   1.000
_cell.length_b   1.000
_cell.length_c   1.000
_cell.angle_alpha   90.00
_cell.angle_beta   90.00
_cell.angle_gamma   90.00
#
_symmetry.space_group_name_H-M   'P 1'
#
loop_
_entity.id
_entity.type
_entity.pdbx_description
1 polymer ?
#
loop_
_entity_poly.entity_id
_entity_poly.type
_entity_poly.pdbx_seq_one_letter_code
_entity_poly.pdbx_strand_id
1 'polypeptide(L)'
;MSSIEQFLTQPSVVSRTHLALEECVVDRSPSDLLQSCASSEFLRGNFVVFDDGEDSTTLALRSKDNSPPEEAVLEVPDVLLVHSLPPITDRAQLPRDRVHFAEQSVTVTGLGYGAFEHAIHAIRNIHTLFSTRHHDLQLWHPERRLQHPCLTFKMRYVTSKKIADPSVQIPFPSSIDLRDILASTFQGRGVCLEDNDVQFFSAKRGARRGQHSFHTIRSGIFRVGQVVHLQVAFSVVPSTNGSCHYLVPKLRSVALMDSSVHDVIFFSRLLGLELLHLLKFQR
;
A
#
# COMPACT_ATOMS: atom_id res chain seq x y z
N MET A 1 -21.77 7.98 6.59
CA MET A 1 -20.44 7.63 7.11
C MET A 1 -20.45 6.14 7.42
N SER A 2 -19.44 5.39 7.01
CA SER A 2 -19.45 3.93 7.13
C SER A 2 -19.44 3.51 8.60
N SER A 3 -20.29 2.57 8.99
CA SER A 3 -20.32 2.04 10.37
C SER A 3 -19.04 1.31 10.77
N ILE A 4 -18.11 1.03 9.84
CA ILE A 4 -16.83 0.38 10.16
C ILE A 4 -15.81 1.39 10.66
N GLU A 5 -15.82 2.57 10.04
CA GLU A 5 -14.86 3.63 10.28
C GLU A 5 -15.04 4.22 11.69
N GLN A 6 -16.29 4.47 12.09
CA GLN A 6 -16.61 4.90 13.46
C GLN A 6 -16.31 3.83 14.52
N PHE A 7 -16.35 2.55 14.13
CA PHE A 7 -16.02 1.46 15.04
C PHE A 7 -14.52 1.38 15.30
N LEU A 8 -13.69 1.56 14.25
CA LEU A 8 -12.24 1.57 14.37
C LEU A 8 -11.73 2.66 15.34
N THR A 9 -12.46 3.76 15.49
CA THR A 9 -12.10 4.86 16.40
C THR A 9 -12.52 4.61 17.86
N GLN A 10 -13.19 3.50 18.19
CA GLN A 10 -13.56 3.21 19.57
C GLN A 10 -12.32 2.90 20.42
N PRO A 11 -12.19 3.45 21.64
CA PRO A 11 -10.96 3.29 22.45
C PRO A 11 -10.53 1.83 22.66
N SER A 12 -11.47 0.93 22.92
CA SER A 12 -11.20 -0.51 23.10
C SER A 12 -10.64 -1.17 21.84
N VAL A 13 -11.13 -0.75 20.67
CA VAL A 13 -10.70 -1.24 19.35
C VAL A 13 -9.32 -0.70 19.01
N VAL A 14 -9.07 0.57 19.31
CA VAL A 14 -7.75 1.22 19.13
C VAL A 14 -6.69 0.51 19.97
N SER A 15 -6.94 0.28 21.27
CA SER A 15 -5.97 -0.42 22.13
C SER A 15 -5.66 -1.84 21.63
N ARG A 16 -6.69 -2.60 21.20
CA ARG A 16 -6.49 -3.93 20.62
C ARG A 16 -5.69 -3.89 19.32
N THR A 17 -5.98 -2.89 18.49
CA THR A 17 -5.27 -2.66 17.24
C THR A 17 -3.80 -2.39 17.48
N HIS A 18 -3.46 -1.53 18.44
CA HIS A 18 -2.05 -1.22 18.76
C HIS A 18 -1.30 -2.47 19.22
N LEU A 19 -1.93 -3.31 20.04
CA LEU A 19 -1.34 -4.60 20.43
C LEU A 19 -1.11 -5.51 19.21
N ALA A 20 -2.07 -5.60 18.30
CA ALA A 20 -1.91 -6.39 17.08
C ALA A 20 -0.78 -5.85 16.20
N LEU A 21 -0.68 -4.53 16.02
CA LEU A 21 0.41 -3.88 15.27
C LEU A 21 1.78 -4.19 15.89
N GLU A 22 1.91 -4.13 17.21
CA GLU A 22 3.14 -4.48 17.93
C GLU A 22 3.55 -5.96 17.77
N GLU A 23 2.59 -6.87 17.61
CA GLU A 23 2.87 -8.28 17.37
C GLU A 23 3.21 -8.58 15.91
N CYS A 24 2.69 -7.77 14.98
CA CYS A 24 2.84 -7.92 13.54
C CYS A 24 4.14 -7.34 12.99
N VAL A 25 4.93 -6.62 13.79
CA VAL A 25 6.29 -6.22 13.40
C VAL A 25 7.13 -7.48 13.21
N VAL A 26 7.58 -7.70 11.97
CA VAL A 26 8.41 -8.86 11.62
C VAL A 26 9.79 -8.69 12.25
N ASP A 27 10.36 -9.79 12.77
CA ASP A 27 11.72 -9.82 13.34
C ASP A 27 12.75 -9.73 12.19
N ARG A 28 12.92 -8.52 11.66
CA ARG A 28 13.81 -8.18 10.54
C ARG A 28 14.69 -6.98 10.85
N SER A 29 15.73 -6.81 10.04
CA SER A 29 16.66 -5.70 10.15
C SER A 29 15.90 -4.36 10.17
N PRO A 30 16.23 -3.42 11.07
CA PRO A 30 15.62 -2.10 11.09
C PRO A 30 15.80 -1.35 9.76
N SER A 31 16.68 -1.79 8.87
CA SER A 31 16.89 -1.18 7.56
C SER A 31 15.69 -1.18 6.64
N ASP A 32 14.82 -2.17 6.80
CA ASP A 32 13.75 -2.40 5.83
C ASP A 32 12.46 -1.71 6.30
N LEU A 33 12.39 -1.27 7.57
CA LEU A 33 11.23 -0.58 8.11
C LEU A 33 11.20 0.89 7.65
N LEU A 34 10.07 1.31 7.08
CA LEU A 34 9.86 2.69 6.65
C LEU A 34 10.11 3.69 7.78
N GLN A 35 9.64 3.38 9.00
CA GLN A 35 9.81 4.24 10.17
C GLN A 35 11.28 4.55 10.50
N SER A 36 12.23 3.70 10.13
CA SER A 36 13.67 3.94 10.38
C SER A 36 14.19 5.14 9.57
N CYS A 37 13.58 5.42 8.43
CA CYS A 37 13.86 6.61 7.61
C CYS A 37 13.35 7.92 8.24
N ALA A 38 12.70 7.86 9.41
CA ALA A 38 12.44 9.02 10.25
C ALA A 38 13.75 9.66 10.76
N SER A 39 14.83 8.87 10.88
CA SER A 39 16.18 9.42 11.06
C SER A 39 16.76 9.83 9.70
N SER A 40 17.05 11.12 9.55
CA SER A 40 17.65 11.66 8.32
C SER A 40 19.08 11.13 8.10
N GLU A 41 19.82 10.86 9.17
CA GLU A 41 21.13 10.21 9.13
C GLU A 41 20.99 8.78 8.59
N PHE A 42 20.02 8.02 9.11
CA PHE A 42 19.74 6.68 8.64
C PHE A 42 19.37 6.66 7.15
N LEU A 43 18.44 7.54 6.74
CA LEU A 43 17.99 7.65 5.35
C LEU A 43 19.17 7.96 4.40
N ARG A 44 19.99 8.95 4.72
CA ARG A 44 21.11 9.36 3.86
C ARG A 44 22.24 8.33 3.83
N GLY A 45 22.46 7.63 4.94
CA GLY A 45 23.46 6.58 5.06
C GLY A 45 23.13 5.34 4.22
N ASN A 46 21.86 4.97 4.11
CA ASN A 46 21.44 3.71 3.49
C ASN A 46 20.83 3.84 2.09
N PHE A 47 20.37 5.04 1.71
CA PHE A 47 19.65 5.23 0.45
C PHE A 47 20.20 6.37 -0.39
N VAL A 48 19.90 6.31 -1.69
CA VAL A 48 20.25 7.32 -2.69
C VAL A 48 19.06 7.60 -3.60
N VAL A 49 19.07 8.77 -4.22
CA VAL A 49 18.13 9.15 -5.27
C VAL A 49 18.76 8.73 -6.61
N PHE A 50 18.17 7.73 -7.25
CA PHE A 50 18.62 7.21 -8.53
C PHE A 50 17.73 7.71 -9.66
N ASP A 51 18.35 8.18 -10.72
CA ASP A 51 17.69 8.66 -11.94
C ASP A 51 17.95 7.62 -13.03
N ASP A 52 16.88 7.00 -13.53
CA ASP A 52 16.94 5.97 -14.56
C ASP A 52 16.99 6.55 -15.98
N GLY A 53 16.89 7.88 -16.13
CA GLY A 53 16.87 8.56 -17.42
C GLY A 53 15.51 8.52 -18.14
N GLU A 54 14.46 7.92 -17.53
CA GLU A 54 13.11 7.80 -18.09
C GLU A 54 12.11 8.76 -17.41
N ASP A 55 12.54 10.01 -17.19
CA ASP A 55 11.78 11.05 -16.46
C ASP A 55 11.30 10.60 -15.07
N SER A 56 11.91 9.56 -14.51
CA SER A 56 11.52 8.93 -13.27
C SER A 56 12.73 8.91 -12.35
N THR A 57 12.52 9.22 -11.08
CA THR A 57 13.59 9.15 -10.10
C THR A 57 13.14 8.32 -8.91
N THR A 58 13.90 7.30 -8.56
CA THR A 58 13.50 6.28 -7.60
C THR A 58 14.43 6.30 -6.39
N LEU A 59 13.87 6.01 -5.22
CA LEU A 59 14.66 5.79 -4.01
C LEU A 59 15.31 4.42 -4.14
N ALA A 60 16.64 4.37 -4.12
CA ALA A 60 17.41 3.15 -4.30
C ALA A 60 18.27 2.85 -3.08
N LEU A 61 18.57 1.57 -2.87
CA LEU A 61 19.56 1.12 -1.91
C LEU A 61 20.93 1.66 -2.29
N ARG A 62 21.67 2.16 -1.30
CA ARG A 62 23.05 2.57 -1.51
C ARG A 62 23.90 1.32 -1.71
N SER A 63 24.28 1.04 -2.95
CA SER A 63 25.24 -0.03 -3.25
C SER A 63 26.61 0.29 -2.65
N LYS A 64 27.26 -0.73 -2.07
CA LYS A 64 28.65 -0.67 -1.62
C LYS A 64 29.63 -1.11 -2.70
N ASP A 65 29.16 -1.83 -3.73
CA ASP A 65 30.00 -2.65 -4.61
C ASP A 65 29.83 -2.33 -6.11
N ASN A 66 29.54 -1.09 -6.49
CA ASN A 66 29.28 -0.67 -7.88
C ASN A 66 28.22 -1.52 -8.62
N SER A 67 27.39 -2.27 -7.90
CA SER A 67 26.26 -3.02 -8.46
C SER A 67 25.24 -2.03 -9.04
N PRO A 68 24.39 -2.45 -10.00
CA PRO A 68 23.29 -1.62 -10.42
C PRO A 68 22.43 -1.22 -9.19
N PRO A 69 21.91 0.01 -9.19
CA PRO A 69 21.09 0.50 -8.09
C PRO A 69 19.80 -0.32 -8.01
N GLU A 70 19.51 -0.81 -6.82
CA GLU A 70 18.33 -1.61 -6.52
C GLU A 70 17.27 -0.70 -5.88
N GLU A 71 16.00 -0.84 -6.29
CA GLU A 71 14.90 -0.08 -5.69
C GLU A 71 14.80 -0.36 -4.18
N ALA A 72 14.67 0.71 -3.39
CA ALA A 72 14.46 0.59 -1.96
C ALA A 72 13.00 0.18 -1.66
N VAL A 73 12.82 -1.06 -1.25
CA VAL A 73 11.53 -1.60 -0.79
C VAL A 73 11.48 -1.53 0.74
N LEU A 74 10.56 -0.71 1.25
CA LEU A 74 10.38 -0.43 2.66
C LEU A 74 9.08 -1.06 3.18
N GLU A 75 9.06 -1.40 4.46
CA GLU A 75 7.99 -2.14 5.11
C GLU A 75 7.17 -1.22 6.03
N VAL A 76 5.84 -1.34 6.00
CA VAL A 76 4.93 -0.62 6.91
C VAL A 76 3.80 -1.53 7.42
N PRO A 77 3.77 -1.86 8.73
CA PRO A 77 2.65 -2.55 9.36
C PRO A 77 1.57 -1.54 9.78
N ASP A 78 0.33 -1.73 9.30
CA ASP A 78 -0.79 -0.81 9.58
C ASP A 78 -2.17 -1.45 9.42
N VAL A 79 -3.23 -0.70 9.76
CA VAL A 79 -4.63 -1.13 9.57
C VAL A 79 -5.14 -0.70 8.20
N LEU A 80 -5.72 -1.66 7.47
CA LEU A 80 -6.36 -1.43 6.20
C LEU A 80 -7.67 -0.64 6.36
N LEU A 81 -7.75 0.55 5.77
CA LEU A 81 -8.91 1.43 5.85
C LEU A 81 -9.75 1.42 4.57
N VAL A 82 -9.09 1.46 3.42
CA VAL A 82 -9.71 1.39 2.09
C VAL A 82 -8.82 0.58 1.19
N HIS A 83 -9.39 -0.15 0.23
CA HIS A 83 -8.61 -0.79 -0.81
C HIS A 83 -9.39 -0.91 -2.12
N SER A 84 -8.65 -0.91 -3.22
CA SER A 84 -9.12 -1.24 -4.57
C SER A 84 -8.14 -2.28 -5.10
N LEU A 85 -8.39 -3.55 -4.78
CA LEU A 85 -7.53 -4.67 -5.14
C LEU A 85 -8.27 -5.61 -6.11
N PRO A 86 -7.54 -6.40 -6.92
CA PRO A 86 -8.14 -7.44 -7.77
C PRO A 86 -8.95 -8.48 -6.97
N PRO A 87 -9.74 -9.35 -7.62
CA PRO A 87 -9.91 -9.47 -9.07
C PRO A 87 -10.76 -8.35 -9.66
N ILE A 88 -10.44 -7.98 -10.91
CA ILE A 88 -11.31 -7.15 -11.75
C ILE A 88 -12.35 -8.08 -12.39
N THR A 89 -13.60 -7.85 -12.01
CA THR A 89 -14.76 -8.64 -12.42
C THR A 89 -15.79 -7.81 -13.18
N ASP A 90 -15.70 -6.49 -13.08
CA ASP A 90 -16.57 -5.54 -13.75
C ASP A 90 -15.80 -4.32 -14.27
N ARG A 91 -16.16 -3.81 -15.45
CA ARG A 91 -15.56 -2.61 -16.06
C ARG A 91 -15.76 -1.35 -15.21
N ALA A 92 -16.81 -1.31 -14.40
CA ALA A 92 -17.10 -0.22 -13.47
C ALA A 92 -16.05 -0.08 -12.36
N GLN A 93 -15.24 -1.12 -12.09
CA GLN A 93 -14.11 -1.03 -11.16
C GLN A 93 -12.94 -0.21 -11.72
N LEU A 94 -12.89 -0.01 -13.04
CA LEU A 94 -11.85 0.77 -13.70
C LEU A 94 -12.34 2.20 -13.94
N PRO A 95 -11.43 3.20 -13.91
CA PRO A 95 -11.76 4.57 -14.30
C PRO A 95 -12.47 4.62 -15.66
N ARG A 96 -13.53 5.44 -15.76
CA ARG A 96 -14.23 5.66 -17.04
C ARG A 96 -13.35 6.48 -17.98
N ASP A 97 -12.87 7.60 -17.45
CA ASP A 97 -11.90 8.47 -18.10
C ASP A 97 -10.48 8.07 -17.69
N ARG A 98 -9.50 8.42 -18.54
CA ARG A 98 -8.06 8.23 -18.21
C ARG A 98 -7.72 6.81 -17.77
N VAL A 99 -8.28 5.83 -18.48
CA VAL A 99 -8.21 4.41 -18.17
C VAL A 99 -6.78 3.88 -17.94
N HIS A 100 -5.77 4.44 -18.61
CA HIS A 100 -4.34 4.12 -18.42
C HIS A 100 -3.78 4.47 -17.03
N PHE A 101 -4.56 5.17 -16.20
CA PHE A 101 -4.28 5.40 -14.79
C PHE A 101 -5.02 4.39 -13.88
N ALA A 102 -5.63 3.34 -14.42
CA ALA A 102 -6.19 2.30 -13.57
C ALA A 102 -5.09 1.67 -12.71
N GLU A 103 -5.41 1.53 -11.43
CA GLU A 103 -4.45 1.15 -10.41
C GLU A 103 -5.11 0.24 -9.37
N GLN A 104 -4.27 -0.55 -8.72
CA GLN A 104 -4.57 -1.18 -7.45
C GLN A 104 -4.04 -0.31 -6.32
N SER A 105 -4.78 -0.23 -5.22
CA SER A 105 -4.44 0.65 -4.11
C SER A 105 -4.87 0.13 -2.76
N VAL A 106 -4.09 0.52 -1.75
CA VAL A 106 -4.41 0.33 -0.34
C VAL A 106 -4.22 1.66 0.38
N THR A 107 -5.17 2.00 1.24
CA THR A 107 -5.06 3.12 2.18
C THR A 107 -5.06 2.55 3.59
N VAL A 108 -4.03 2.90 4.35
CA VAL A 108 -3.82 2.41 5.71
C VAL A 108 -3.74 3.55 6.73
N THR A 109 -3.96 3.22 8.00
CA THR A 109 -3.82 4.15 9.12
C THR A 109 -3.33 3.41 10.37
N GLY A 110 -2.52 4.09 11.19
CA GLY A 110 -2.07 3.57 12.48
C GLY A 110 -3.02 3.86 13.65
N LEU A 111 -4.12 4.60 13.45
CA LEU A 111 -5.05 4.98 14.53
C LEU A 111 -4.34 5.59 15.76
N GLY A 112 -3.35 6.45 15.53
CA GLY A 112 -2.53 7.07 16.59
C GLY A 112 -1.36 6.22 17.12
N TYR A 113 -1.06 5.09 16.48
CA TYR A 113 0.12 4.27 16.81
C TYR A 113 1.41 5.02 16.47
N GLY A 114 2.37 5.09 17.41
CA GLY A 114 3.56 5.93 17.27
C GLY A 114 4.46 5.57 16.09
N ALA A 115 4.60 4.29 15.76
CA ALA A 115 5.36 3.84 14.59
C ALA A 115 4.79 4.36 13.26
N PHE A 116 3.47 4.56 13.19
CA PHE A 116 2.83 5.13 12.01
C PHE A 116 3.16 6.61 11.83
N GLU A 117 3.21 7.38 12.92
CA GLU A 117 3.66 8.77 12.88
C GLU A 117 5.14 8.87 12.45
N HIS A 118 5.98 7.93 12.89
CA HIS A 118 7.35 7.82 12.38
C HIS A 118 7.40 7.48 10.89
N ALA A 119 6.53 6.60 10.39
CA ALA A 119 6.42 6.33 8.96
C ALA A 119 5.99 7.58 8.16
N ILE A 120 5.07 8.39 8.68
CA ILE A 120 4.72 9.69 8.06
C ILE A 120 5.93 10.62 8.04
N HIS A 121 6.68 10.71 9.14
CA HIS A 121 7.89 11.53 9.21
C HIS A 121 8.97 11.02 8.24
N ALA A 122 9.12 9.70 8.11
CA ALA A 122 10.01 9.07 7.14
C ALA A 122 9.67 9.47 5.70
N ILE A 123 8.39 9.45 5.32
CA ILE A 123 7.98 9.88 3.97
C ILE A 123 8.29 11.37 3.74
N ARG A 124 8.15 12.23 4.76
CA ARG A 124 8.58 13.64 4.67
C ARG A 124 10.08 13.78 4.47
N ASN A 125 10.88 12.95 5.13
CA ASN A 125 12.33 12.94 4.93
C ASN A 125 12.71 12.44 3.52
N ILE A 126 12.03 11.40 3.03
CA ILE A 126 12.20 10.89 1.66
C ILE A 126 11.82 11.98 0.65
N HIS A 127 10.70 12.67 0.85
CA HIS A 127 10.29 13.81 0.03
C HIS A 127 11.36 14.91 0.02
N THR A 128 11.86 15.30 1.19
CA THR A 128 12.95 16.27 1.33
C THR A 128 14.24 15.82 0.65
N LEU A 129 14.53 14.51 0.64
CA LEU A 129 15.66 13.96 -0.07
C LEU A 129 15.47 14.12 -1.59
N PHE A 130 14.29 13.81 -2.12
CA PHE A 130 13.96 14.01 -3.52
C PHE A 130 13.98 15.49 -3.96
N SER A 131 13.56 16.42 -3.08
CA SER A 131 13.56 17.86 -3.40
C SER A 131 14.97 18.42 -3.62
N THR A 132 16.02 17.69 -3.25
CA THR A 132 17.41 18.05 -3.60
C THR A 132 17.72 17.88 -5.08
N ARG A 133 16.93 17.09 -5.82
CA ARG A 133 17.04 16.86 -7.26
C ARG A 133 15.89 17.48 -8.06
N HIS A 134 14.72 17.61 -7.43
CA HIS A 134 13.48 18.09 -8.06
C HIS A 134 12.99 19.36 -7.37
N HIS A 135 13.39 20.54 -7.88
CA HIS A 135 13.07 21.83 -7.25
C HIS A 135 11.58 22.22 -7.32
N ASP A 136 10.86 21.66 -8.29
CA ASP A 136 9.44 21.82 -8.55
C ASP A 136 8.60 20.64 -8.02
N LEU A 137 9.18 19.83 -7.13
CA LEU A 137 8.48 18.75 -6.43
C LEU A 137 7.36 19.32 -5.57
N GLN A 138 6.12 18.93 -5.88
CA GLN A 138 4.95 19.33 -5.13
C GLN A 138 5.02 18.85 -3.69
N LEU A 139 4.55 19.68 -2.76
CA LEU A 139 4.54 19.34 -1.34
C LEU A 139 3.70 18.09 -1.09
N TRP A 140 4.32 17.11 -0.42
CA TRP A 140 3.61 15.90 -0.01
C TRP A 140 2.99 16.08 1.38
N HIS A 141 1.75 15.65 1.53
CA HIS A 141 1.03 15.60 2.80
C HIS A 141 0.28 14.28 2.92
N PRO A 142 0.22 13.67 4.12
CA PRO A 142 -0.63 12.52 4.34
C PRO A 142 -2.10 12.93 4.13
N GLU A 143 -2.88 12.03 3.56
CA GLU A 143 -4.33 12.19 3.53
C GLU A 143 -4.87 12.14 4.97
N ARG A 144 -6.08 12.68 5.19
CA ARG A 144 -6.77 12.55 6.48
C ARG A 144 -8.12 11.90 6.26
N ARG A 145 -8.40 10.86 7.04
CA ARG A 145 -9.71 10.20 7.12
C ARG A 145 -10.02 9.96 8.58
N LEU A 146 -11.27 10.22 8.99
CA LEU A 146 -11.71 10.01 10.38
C LEU A 146 -10.85 10.76 11.41
N GLN A 147 -10.38 11.96 11.05
CA GLN A 147 -9.47 12.79 11.85
C GLN A 147 -8.04 12.25 12.02
N HIS A 148 -7.79 10.99 11.63
CA HIS A 148 -6.48 10.36 11.63
C HIS A 148 -5.75 10.58 10.29
N PRO A 149 -4.42 10.71 10.29
CA PRO A 149 -3.66 10.63 9.06
C PRO A 149 -3.77 9.23 8.45
N CYS A 150 -3.70 9.16 7.13
CA CYS A 150 -3.65 7.92 6.37
C CYS A 150 -2.63 7.99 5.24
N LEU A 151 -2.10 6.83 4.88
CA LEU A 151 -1.14 6.65 3.80
C LEU A 151 -1.79 5.81 2.71
N THR A 152 -1.74 6.31 1.47
CA THR A 152 -2.26 5.60 0.30
C THR A 152 -1.09 5.16 -0.56
N PHE A 153 -1.01 3.87 -0.86
CA PHE A 153 -0.01 3.25 -1.73
C PHE A 153 -0.69 2.64 -2.94
N LYS A 154 -0.09 2.81 -4.11
CA LYS A 154 -0.73 2.53 -5.39
C LYS A 154 0.22 1.83 -6.35
N MET A 155 -0.32 1.00 -7.23
CA MET A 155 0.41 0.46 -8.37
C MET A 155 -0.49 0.45 -9.60
N ARG A 156 -0.02 0.95 -10.74
CA ARG A 156 -0.80 0.90 -11.99
C ARG A 156 -0.81 -0.52 -12.52
N TYR A 157 -1.93 -0.93 -13.14
CA TYR A 157 -2.00 -2.23 -13.81
C TYR A 157 -1.13 -2.30 -15.08
N VAL A 158 -0.83 -1.14 -15.67
CA VAL A 158 -0.02 -1.02 -16.88
C VAL A 158 0.89 0.19 -16.82
N THR A 159 2.04 0.07 -17.48
CA THR A 159 2.89 1.18 -17.87
C THR A 159 2.51 1.67 -19.27
N SER A 160 2.69 2.96 -19.54
CA SER A 160 2.40 3.55 -20.85
C SER A 160 3.31 2.97 -21.93
N LYS A 161 2.76 2.64 -23.10
CA LYS A 161 3.54 2.19 -24.28
C LYS A 161 4.55 3.21 -24.80
N LYS A 162 4.44 4.47 -24.38
CA LYS A 162 5.43 5.51 -24.72
C LYS A 162 6.75 5.33 -23.96
N ILE A 163 6.71 4.61 -22.85
CA ILE A 163 7.81 4.45 -21.90
C ILE A 163 8.25 2.99 -21.90
N ALA A 164 7.30 2.08 -21.74
CA ALA A 164 7.58 0.65 -21.69
C ALA A 164 7.85 0.04 -23.07
N ASP A 165 8.88 -0.82 -23.13
CA ASP A 165 9.10 -1.72 -24.26
C ASP A 165 7.97 -2.77 -24.34
N PRO A 166 7.18 -2.81 -25.43
CA PRO A 166 6.14 -3.82 -25.61
C PRO A 166 6.67 -5.25 -25.70
N SER A 167 7.96 -5.46 -25.97
CA SER A 167 8.57 -6.79 -26.12
C SER A 167 8.61 -7.58 -24.80
N VAL A 168 8.63 -6.87 -23.66
CA VAL A 168 8.65 -7.44 -22.31
C VAL A 168 7.25 -7.52 -21.68
N GLN A 169 6.19 -7.40 -22.48
CA GLN A 169 4.82 -7.49 -21.99
C GLN A 169 4.52 -8.88 -21.42
N ILE A 170 4.03 -8.90 -20.19
CA ILE A 170 3.47 -10.12 -19.58
C ILE A 170 1.93 -10.12 -19.69
N PRO A 171 1.29 -11.30 -19.82
CA PRO A 171 -0.16 -11.40 -19.75
C PRO A 171 -0.67 -11.12 -18.33
N PHE A 172 -1.88 -10.57 -18.21
CA PHE A 172 -2.50 -10.43 -16.90
C PHE A 172 -2.75 -11.80 -16.26
N PRO A 173 -2.35 -12.02 -15.00
CA PRO A 173 -2.70 -13.24 -14.28
C PRO A 173 -4.21 -13.39 -14.16
N SER A 174 -4.72 -14.62 -14.27
CA SER A 174 -6.15 -14.90 -14.10
C SER A 174 -6.67 -14.57 -12.71
N SER A 175 -5.80 -14.49 -11.69
CA SER A 175 -6.15 -14.02 -10.34
C SER A 175 -6.49 -12.52 -10.31
N ILE A 176 -6.02 -11.75 -11.30
CA ILE A 176 -6.22 -10.32 -11.44
C ILE A 176 -7.33 -10.02 -12.46
N ASP A 177 -7.30 -10.68 -13.62
CA ASP A 177 -8.22 -10.42 -14.74
C ASP A 177 -9.00 -11.67 -15.18
N LEU A 178 -9.98 -12.08 -14.37
CA LEU A 178 -10.74 -13.32 -14.61
C LEU A 178 -11.58 -13.31 -15.89
N ARG A 179 -11.89 -12.13 -16.43
CA ARG A 179 -12.83 -11.92 -17.54
C ARG A 179 -12.21 -11.16 -18.71
N ASP A 180 -10.88 -11.10 -18.77
CA ASP A 180 -10.11 -10.34 -19.77
C ASP A 180 -10.54 -8.86 -19.88
N ILE A 181 -11.04 -8.27 -18.79
CA ILE A 181 -11.49 -6.88 -18.73
C ILE A 181 -10.28 -5.96 -18.79
N LEU A 182 -9.22 -6.22 -18.02
CA LEU A 182 -7.98 -5.44 -18.09
C LEU A 182 -7.31 -5.63 -19.46
N ALA A 183 -7.19 -6.87 -19.93
CA ALA A 183 -6.58 -7.19 -21.22
C ALA A 183 -7.28 -6.47 -22.38
N SER A 184 -8.61 -6.58 -22.48
CA SER A 184 -9.39 -5.89 -23.52
C SER A 184 -9.36 -4.37 -23.36
N THR A 185 -9.37 -3.87 -22.12
CA THR A 185 -9.34 -2.44 -21.84
C THR A 185 -8.00 -1.81 -22.22
N PHE A 186 -6.89 -2.51 -21.97
CA PHE A 186 -5.54 -1.98 -22.22
C PHE A 186 -4.92 -2.39 -23.56
N GLN A 187 -5.63 -3.19 -24.36
CA GLN A 187 -5.18 -3.56 -25.69
C GLN A 187 -4.76 -2.33 -26.50
N GLY A 188 -3.50 -2.31 -26.93
CA GLY A 188 -2.93 -1.20 -27.70
C GLY A 188 -2.57 0.06 -26.89
N ARG A 189 -2.89 0.14 -25.59
CA ARG A 189 -2.78 1.38 -24.78
C ARG A 189 -1.76 1.32 -23.64
N GLY A 190 -1.51 0.14 -23.10
CA GLY A 190 -0.53 -0.06 -22.01
C GLY A 190 0.20 -1.39 -22.14
N VAL A 191 1.28 -1.53 -21.38
CA VAL A 191 2.08 -2.74 -21.25
C VAL A 191 2.01 -3.17 -19.79
N CYS A 192 1.59 -4.41 -19.53
CA CYS A 192 1.72 -5.00 -18.19
C CYS A 192 3.15 -5.54 -18.07
N LEU A 193 3.86 -5.09 -17.05
CA LEU A 193 5.24 -5.47 -16.74
C LEU A 193 5.30 -6.17 -15.38
N GLU A 194 6.39 -6.88 -15.11
CA GLU A 194 6.66 -7.42 -13.77
C GLU A 194 6.65 -6.32 -12.70
N ASP A 195 7.10 -5.11 -13.03
CA ASP A 195 7.05 -3.94 -12.14
C ASP A 195 5.63 -3.53 -11.74
N ASN A 196 4.60 -3.92 -12.51
CA ASN A 196 3.20 -3.62 -12.20
C ASN A 196 2.56 -4.66 -11.25
N ASP A 197 3.25 -5.77 -10.96
CA ASP A 197 2.72 -6.82 -10.11
C ASP A 197 2.71 -6.40 -8.63
N VAL A 198 1.63 -6.75 -7.92
CA VAL A 198 1.55 -6.61 -6.47
C VAL A 198 1.28 -7.97 -5.88
N GLN A 199 2.17 -8.38 -5.00
CA GLN A 199 2.11 -9.70 -4.39
C GLN A 199 1.23 -9.71 -3.14
N PHE A 200 0.48 -10.79 -2.94
CA PHE A 200 -0.45 -10.93 -1.83
C PHE A 200 -0.09 -12.15 -0.99
N PHE A 201 0.06 -11.95 0.32
CA PHE A 201 0.47 -13.00 1.25
C PHE A 201 -0.45 -13.10 2.47
N SER A 202 -0.56 -14.30 3.04
CA SER A 202 -1.04 -14.48 4.42
C SER A 202 0.15 -14.88 5.28
N ALA A 203 0.31 -14.18 6.39
CA ALA A 203 1.28 -14.54 7.40
C ALA A 203 0.71 -15.64 8.30
N LYS A 204 1.57 -16.59 8.66
CA LYS A 204 1.33 -17.56 9.72
C LYS A 204 2.40 -17.37 10.79
N ARG A 205 1.97 -17.03 12.00
CA ARG A 205 2.82 -16.80 13.17
C ARG A 205 3.65 -18.06 13.47
N GLY A 206 4.93 -17.86 13.67
CA GLY A 206 5.89 -18.88 14.09
C GLY A 206 5.92 -19.06 15.61
N ALA A 207 6.93 -19.76 16.10
CA ALA A 207 7.06 -20.07 17.52
C ALA A 207 7.53 -18.86 18.35
N ARG A 208 8.21 -17.89 17.73
CA ARG A 208 8.74 -16.68 18.38
C ARG A 208 7.98 -15.44 17.90
N ARG A 209 7.94 -14.40 18.74
CA ARG A 209 7.41 -13.09 18.35
C ARG A 209 8.16 -12.56 17.13
N GLY A 210 7.46 -11.96 16.18
CA GLY A 210 8.01 -11.44 14.93
C GLY A 210 8.40 -12.50 13.89
N GLN A 211 8.45 -13.79 14.26
CA GLN A 211 8.66 -14.87 13.31
C GLN A 211 7.36 -15.14 12.55
N HIS A 212 7.37 -14.92 11.23
CA HIS A 212 6.23 -15.18 10.35
C HIS A 212 6.67 -15.97 9.13
N SER A 213 5.84 -16.91 8.71
CA SER A 213 5.94 -17.57 7.40
C SER A 213 4.85 -17.04 6.48
N PHE A 214 5.19 -16.79 5.22
CA PHE A 214 4.29 -16.17 4.26
C PHE A 214 3.91 -17.17 3.17
N HIS A 215 2.63 -17.19 2.82
CA HIS A 215 2.11 -18.02 1.74
C HIS A 215 1.27 -17.14 0.81
N THR A 216 1.43 -17.35 -0.50
CA THR A 216 0.69 -16.59 -1.51
C THR A 216 -0.81 -16.85 -1.40
N ILE A 217 -1.59 -15.78 -1.51
CA ILE A 217 -3.05 -15.81 -1.42
C ILE A 217 -3.67 -14.97 -2.54
N ARG A 218 -4.99 -15.04 -2.67
CA ARG A 218 -5.75 -14.12 -3.52
C ARG A 218 -6.06 -12.84 -2.76
N SER A 219 -6.02 -11.71 -3.44
CA SER A 219 -6.37 -10.38 -2.91
C SER A 219 -7.83 -10.25 -2.45
N GLY A 220 -8.74 -11.11 -2.94
CA GLY A 220 -10.15 -11.11 -2.55
C GLY A 220 -10.42 -11.38 -1.07
N ILE A 221 -9.41 -11.73 -0.26
CA ILE A 221 -9.54 -11.93 1.18
C ILE A 221 -9.40 -10.65 2.02
N PHE A 222 -8.82 -9.59 1.45
CA PHE A 222 -8.54 -8.38 2.22
C PHE A 222 -9.83 -7.63 2.56
N ARG A 223 -9.93 -7.13 3.79
CA ARG A 223 -11.09 -6.41 4.33
C ARG A 223 -10.64 -5.25 5.21
N VAL A 224 -11.44 -4.20 5.21
CA VAL A 224 -11.25 -3.04 6.09
C VAL A 224 -11.24 -3.47 7.56
N GLY A 225 -10.27 -2.95 8.32
CA GLY A 225 -10.04 -3.28 9.73
C GLY A 225 -9.08 -4.44 9.96
N GLN A 226 -8.58 -5.11 8.91
CA GLN A 226 -7.49 -6.07 9.05
C GLN A 226 -6.16 -5.36 9.25
N VAL A 227 -5.28 -5.97 10.05
CA VAL A 227 -3.88 -5.56 10.17
C VAL A 227 -3.10 -6.18 9.04
N VAL A 228 -2.43 -5.33 8.27
CA VAL A 228 -1.65 -5.71 7.11
C VAL A 228 -0.21 -5.23 7.27
N HIS A 229 0.68 -5.90 6.57
CA HIS A 229 2.07 -5.50 6.43
C HIS A 229 2.34 -5.24 4.95
N LEU A 230 2.66 -4.00 4.61
CA LEU A 230 2.88 -3.60 3.23
C LEU A 230 4.38 -3.55 2.93
N GLN A 231 4.73 -3.85 1.69
CA GLN A 231 5.99 -3.41 1.10
C GLN A 231 5.70 -2.30 0.12
N VAL A 232 6.46 -1.21 0.23
CA VAL A 232 6.26 0.05 -0.49
C VAL A 232 7.57 0.58 -1.02
N ALA A 233 7.52 1.29 -2.13
CA ALA A 233 8.67 1.98 -2.71
C ALA A 233 8.31 3.44 -3.01
N PHE A 234 9.32 4.27 -3.28
CA PHE A 234 9.11 5.70 -3.51
C PHE A 234 9.80 6.14 -4.80
N SER A 235 9.04 6.87 -5.60
CA SER A 235 9.54 7.47 -6.84
C SER A 235 9.01 8.89 -7.01
N VAL A 236 9.63 9.65 -7.87
CA VAL A 236 9.18 10.96 -8.33
C VAL A 236 8.96 10.89 -9.83
N VAL A 237 7.82 11.42 -10.27
CA VAL A 237 7.44 11.48 -11.69
C VAL A 237 6.97 12.89 -12.06
N PRO A 238 7.16 13.33 -13.31
CA PRO A 238 6.64 14.59 -13.78
C PRO A 238 5.11 14.54 -13.91
N SER A 239 4.50 15.69 -13.72
CA SER A 239 3.15 15.99 -14.16
C SER A 239 2.98 15.77 -15.66
N THR A 240 1.74 15.54 -16.12
CA THR A 240 1.44 15.30 -17.55
C THR A 240 1.84 16.46 -18.46
N ASN A 241 1.89 17.69 -17.94
CA ASN A 241 2.35 18.89 -18.65
C ASN A 241 3.82 19.25 -18.34
N GLY A 242 4.53 18.45 -17.53
CA GLY A 242 5.93 18.65 -17.17
C GLY A 242 6.22 19.88 -16.30
N SER A 243 5.21 20.54 -15.73
CA SER A 243 5.39 21.80 -15.00
C SER A 243 5.77 21.64 -13.54
N CYS A 244 5.62 20.43 -13.01
CA CYS A 244 5.93 20.07 -11.63
C CYS A 244 6.17 18.56 -11.52
N HIS A 245 6.78 18.14 -10.42
CA HIS A 245 7.01 16.74 -10.08
C HIS A 245 6.13 16.30 -8.90
N TYR A 246 5.80 15.01 -8.81
CA TYR A 246 5.03 14.43 -7.72
C TYR A 246 5.76 13.24 -7.11
N LEU A 247 5.74 13.15 -5.78
CA LEU A 247 6.11 11.93 -5.06
C LEU A 247 5.01 10.88 -5.25
N VAL A 248 5.41 9.68 -5.65
CA VAL A 248 4.54 8.51 -5.87
C VAL A 248 4.97 7.39 -4.93
N PRO A 249 4.21 7.16 -3.84
CA PRO A 249 4.32 5.97 -3.02
C PRO A 249 3.76 4.74 -3.76
N LYS A 250 4.64 3.83 -4.16
CA LYS A 250 4.31 2.61 -4.88
C LYS A 250 3.96 1.48 -3.91
N LEU A 251 2.96 0.68 -4.26
CA LEU A 251 2.65 -0.58 -3.58
C LEU A 251 3.41 -1.74 -4.25
N ARG A 252 4.08 -2.58 -3.46
CA ARG A 252 4.80 -3.78 -3.95
C ARG A 252 4.19 -5.08 -3.45
N SER A 253 3.80 -5.13 -2.19
CA SER A 253 3.09 -6.30 -1.65
C SER A 253 2.18 -5.94 -0.48
N VAL A 254 1.22 -6.82 -0.22
CA VAL A 254 0.32 -6.75 0.94
C VAL A 254 0.30 -8.13 1.60
N ALA A 255 0.68 -8.19 2.88
CA ALA A 255 0.54 -9.38 3.69
C ALA A 255 -0.58 -9.19 4.74
N LEU A 256 -1.51 -10.13 4.81
CA LEU A 256 -2.48 -10.22 5.90
C LEU A 256 -1.78 -10.76 7.14
N MET A 257 -1.78 -9.98 8.23
CA MET A 257 -1.10 -10.34 9.48
C MET A 257 -2.09 -10.76 10.56
N ASP A 258 -3.14 -9.96 10.77
CA ASP A 258 -4.16 -10.23 11.77
C ASP A 258 -5.55 -9.77 11.28
N SER A 259 -6.57 -10.58 11.59
CA SER A 259 -7.97 -10.31 11.25
C SER A 259 -8.86 -10.08 12.46
N SER A 260 -8.33 -10.17 13.68
CA SER A 260 -9.11 -10.15 14.92
C SER A 260 -9.91 -8.85 15.10
N VAL A 261 -9.36 -7.72 14.66
CA VAL A 261 -10.05 -6.42 14.70
C VAL A 261 -11.24 -6.41 13.73
N HIS A 262 -11.05 -6.91 12.51
CA HIS A 262 -12.11 -7.07 11.53
C HIS A 262 -13.20 -8.04 12.01
N ASP A 263 -12.82 -9.16 12.62
CA ASP A 263 -13.76 -10.17 13.09
C ASP A 263 -14.68 -9.62 14.19
N VAL A 264 -14.14 -8.83 15.11
CA VAL A 264 -14.94 -8.16 16.15
C VAL A 264 -15.97 -7.21 15.54
N ILE A 265 -15.59 -6.46 14.49
CA ILE A 265 -16.52 -5.61 13.74
C ILE A 265 -17.63 -6.47 13.12
N PHE A 266 -17.24 -7.58 12.49
CA PHE A 266 -18.18 -8.47 11.82
C PHE A 266 -19.19 -9.08 12.80
N PHE A 267 -18.71 -9.66 13.91
CA PHE A 267 -19.56 -10.30 14.92
C PHE A 267 -20.43 -9.29 15.68
N SER A 268 -19.92 -8.10 16.01
CA SER A 268 -20.72 -7.07 16.67
C SER A 268 -21.91 -6.61 15.82
N ARG A 269 -21.75 -6.55 14.49
CA ARG A 269 -22.85 -6.29 13.56
C ARG A 269 -23.84 -7.44 13.48
N LEU A 270 -23.34 -8.68 13.42
CA LEU A 270 -24.20 -9.87 13.35
C LEU A 270 -25.11 -9.95 14.59
N LEU A 271 -24.53 -9.82 15.78
CA LEU A 271 -25.25 -9.88 17.04
C LEU A 271 -26.18 -8.66 17.24
N GLY A 272 -25.78 -7.48 16.77
CA GLY A 272 -26.64 -6.29 16.75
C GLY A 272 -27.88 -6.46 15.85
N LEU A 273 -27.74 -7.18 14.73
CA LEU A 273 -28.85 -7.53 13.84
C LEU A 273 -29.77 -8.60 14.45
N GLU A 274 -29.23 -9.58 15.17
CA GLU A 274 -30.03 -10.59 15.88
C GLU A 274 -30.86 -9.98 17.03
N LEU A 275 -30.29 -9.05 17.80
CA LEU A 275 -31.02 -8.29 18.83
C LEU A 275 -32.16 -7.44 18.23
N LEU A 276 -31.95 -6.84 17.06
CA LEU A 276 -33.00 -6.12 16.32
C LEU A 276 -34.08 -7.05 15.75
N HIS A 277 -33.73 -8.29 15.40
CA HIS A 277 -34.71 -9.32 14.98
C HIS A 277 -35.53 -9.84 16.17
N LEU A 278 -34.92 -10.06 17.33
CA LEU A 278 -35.61 -10.48 18.56
C LEU A 278 -36.55 -9.40 19.09
N LEU A 279 -36.20 -8.12 18.98
CA LEU A 279 -37.06 -7.00 19.38
C LEU A 279 -38.23 -6.75 18.42
N LYS A 280 -38.16 -7.23 17.18
CA LYS A 280 -39.26 -7.13 16.19
C LYS A 280 -40.29 -8.25 16.29
N PHE A 281 -39.99 -9.33 17.02
CA PHE A 281 -40.91 -10.45 17.26
C PHE A 281 -41.64 -10.37 18.61
N GLN A 282 -41.44 -9.29 19.38
CA GLN A 282 -42.17 -9.02 20.63
C GLN A 282 -43.18 -7.85 20.52
N ARG A 283 -43.74 -7.59 19.34
CA ARG A 283 -44.86 -6.66 19.16
C ARG A 283 -46.04 -7.34 18.47
#